data_AF-A0A8S3I153-F1
#
_entry.id   AF-A0A8S3I153-F1
#
_cell.length_a   1.000
_cell.length_b   1.000
_cell.length_c   1.000
_cell.angle_alpha   90.00
_cell.angle_beta   90.00
_cell.angle_gamma   90.00
#
_symmetry.space_group_name_H-M   'P 1'
#
loop_
_entity.id
_entity.type
_entity.pdbx_description
1 polymer ?
#
loop_
_entity_poly.entity_id
_entity_poly.type
_entity_poly.pdbx_seq_one_letter_code
_entity_poly.pdbx_strand_id
1 'polypeptide(L)'
;YGEALAEYMGNEHIPDLIVWTSQMQRTIQTAAKINAPKEQWKALNEINAGICEGLTYMEIAERFPDELAARDQSKFYYRYPGGESYQDLVARLEPVIMELERAENVLVVCHQAVARCILGYFLNKDAGK
;
A
#
# COMPACT_ATOMS: atom_id res chain seq x y z
N TYR A 1 1.08 -0.70 -18.14
CA TYR A 1 0.59 -1.72 -17.19
C TYR A 1 -0.90 -1.55 -16.87
N GLY A 2 -1.43 -0.33 -16.68
CA GLY A 2 -2.88 -0.14 -16.44
C GLY A 2 -3.81 -0.71 -17.53
N GLU A 3 -3.43 -0.64 -18.80
CA GLU A 3 -4.19 -1.24 -19.91
C GLU A 3 -4.24 -2.77 -19.82
N ALA A 4 -3.08 -3.42 -19.66
CA ALA A 4 -3.00 -4.87 -19.51
C ALA A 4 -3.80 -5.37 -18.29
N LEU A 5 -3.79 -4.62 -17.18
CA LEU A 5 -4.63 -4.94 -16.02
C LEU A 5 -6.12 -4.82 -16.35
N ALA A 6 -6.54 -3.76 -17.04
CA ALA A 6 -7.94 -3.60 -17.42
C ALA A 6 -8.43 -4.68 -18.39
N GLU A 7 -7.59 -5.07 -19.35
CA GLU A 7 -7.85 -6.20 -20.25
C GLU A 7 -7.98 -7.51 -19.48
N TYR A 8 -7.03 -7.79 -18.57
CA TYR A 8 -7.07 -8.97 -17.71
C TYR A 8 -8.37 -9.04 -16.89
N MET A 9 -8.70 -7.97 -16.15
CA MET A 9 -9.91 -7.93 -15.34
C MET A 9 -11.19 -8.03 -16.17
N GLY A 10 -11.19 -7.49 -17.39
CA GLY A 10 -12.30 -7.61 -18.33
C GLY A 10 -12.53 -9.05 -18.80
N ASN A 11 -11.45 -9.81 -18.98
CA ASN A 11 -11.52 -11.21 -19.40
C ASN A 11 -11.96 -12.16 -18.28
N GLU A 12 -11.64 -11.86 -17.02
CA GLU A 12 -12.02 -12.68 -15.86
C GLU A 12 -13.53 -12.64 -15.53
N HIS A 13 -14.27 -11.62 -16.00
CA HIS A 13 -15.72 -11.47 -15.78
C HIS A 13 -16.15 -11.62 -14.30
N ILE A 14 -15.40 -11.01 -13.38
CA ILE A 14 -15.67 -11.10 -11.94
C ILE A 14 -16.97 -10.34 -11.61
N PRO A 15 -18.02 -11.02 -11.09
CA PRO A 15 -19.29 -10.37 -10.75
C PRO A 15 -19.11 -9.42 -9.57
N ASP A 16 -19.84 -8.30 -9.61
CA ASP A 16 -19.91 -7.30 -8.53
C ASP A 16 -18.53 -6.80 -8.03
N LEU A 17 -17.52 -6.81 -8.91
CA LEU A 17 -16.18 -6.32 -8.61
C LEU A 17 -16.21 -4.84 -8.20
N ILE A 18 -15.56 -4.53 -7.07
CA ILE A 18 -15.27 -3.15 -6.65
C ILE A 18 -13.75 -2.93 -6.70
N VAL A 19 -13.32 -1.79 -7.22
CA VAL A 19 -11.90 -1.42 -7.30
C VAL A 19 -11.59 -0.37 -6.24
N TRP A 20 -10.71 -0.69 -5.31
CA TRP A 20 -10.19 0.26 -4.34
C TRP A 20 -8.84 0.80 -4.75
N THR A 21 -8.65 2.10 -4.59
CA THR A 21 -7.41 2.79 -4.91
C THR A 21 -6.99 3.66 -3.74
N SER A 22 -5.70 3.98 -3.67
CA SER A 22 -5.26 5.13 -2.87
C SER A 22 -5.64 6.45 -3.56
N GLN A 23 -5.51 7.56 -2.83
CA GLN A 23 -5.70 8.92 -3.38
C GLN A 23 -4.51 9.42 -4.23
N MET A 24 -3.47 8.60 -4.44
CA MET A 24 -2.29 9.00 -5.19
C MET A 24 -2.52 8.78 -6.69
N GLN A 25 -2.07 9.72 -7.53
CA GLN A 25 -2.33 9.68 -8.98
C GLN A 25 -1.96 8.35 -9.65
N ARG A 26 -0.86 7.72 -9.22
CA ARG A 26 -0.41 6.44 -9.80
C ARG A 26 -1.42 5.30 -9.64
N THR A 27 -2.12 5.18 -8.50
CA THR A 27 -3.12 4.13 -8.30
C THR A 27 -4.40 4.44 -9.07
N ILE A 28 -4.80 5.71 -9.08
CA ILE A 28 -5.97 6.20 -9.83
C ILE A 28 -5.80 5.97 -11.33
N GLN A 29 -4.66 6.35 -11.90
CA GLN A 29 -4.34 6.16 -13.32
C GLN A 29 -4.28 4.68 -13.71
N THR A 30 -3.76 3.83 -12.82
CA THR A 30 -3.68 2.38 -13.06
C THR A 30 -5.06 1.75 -13.16
N ALA A 31 -5.97 2.11 -12.26
CA ALA A 31 -7.33 1.58 -12.20
C ALA A 31 -8.27 2.20 -13.25
N ALA A 32 -7.88 3.31 -13.89
CA ALA A 32 -8.78 4.17 -14.66
C ALA A 32 -9.60 3.42 -15.73
N LYS A 33 -8.99 2.45 -16.41
CA LYS A 33 -9.62 1.70 -17.53
C LYS A 33 -10.40 0.45 -17.11
N ILE A 34 -10.38 0.07 -15.83
CA ILE A 34 -11.11 -1.11 -15.34
C ILE A 34 -12.60 -0.80 -15.31
N ASN A 35 -13.45 -1.60 -15.94
CA ASN A 35 -14.90 -1.36 -16.00
C ASN A 35 -15.62 -1.84 -14.73
N ALA A 36 -15.38 -1.17 -13.61
CA ALA A 36 -15.97 -1.45 -12.30
C ALA A 36 -16.08 -0.14 -11.47
N PRO A 37 -16.98 -0.07 -10.47
CA PRO A 37 -17.00 0.99 -9.48
C PRO A 37 -15.64 1.18 -8.83
N LYS A 38 -15.26 2.43 -8.59
CA LYS A 38 -13.95 2.79 -8.02
C LYS A 38 -14.13 3.62 -6.77
N GLU A 39 -13.45 3.23 -5.70
CA GLU A 39 -13.44 3.95 -4.44
C GLU A 39 -12.01 4.36 -4.08
N GLN A 40 -11.87 5.57 -3.54
CA GLN A 40 -10.58 6.11 -3.14
C GLN A 40 -10.48 6.12 -1.62
N TRP A 41 -9.50 5.38 -1.11
CA TRP A 41 -9.27 5.22 0.32
C TRP A 41 -7.96 5.92 0.69
N LYS A 42 -8.05 6.97 1.50
CA LYS A 42 -6.85 7.65 2.02
C LYS A 42 -5.97 6.69 2.84
N ALA A 43 -6.59 5.74 3.53
CA ALA A 43 -5.93 4.68 4.27
C ALA A 43 -5.08 3.75 3.39
N LEU A 44 -5.28 3.73 2.06
CA LEU A 44 -4.43 2.99 1.13
C LEU A 44 -3.24 3.79 0.61
N ASN A 45 -3.03 5.05 1.03
CA ASN A 45 -1.85 5.81 0.61
C ASN A 45 -0.56 5.13 1.10
N GLU A 46 0.51 5.28 0.32
CA GLU A 46 1.81 4.69 0.67
C GLU A 46 2.29 5.18 2.04
N ILE A 47 3.15 4.39 2.66
CA ILE A 47 3.83 4.78 3.90
C ILE A 47 4.48 6.16 3.73
N ASN A 48 4.19 7.06 4.68
CA ASN A 48 4.79 8.39 4.68
C ASN A 48 6.24 8.30 5.17
N ALA A 49 7.19 8.62 4.30
CA ALA A 49 8.62 8.60 4.60
C ALA A 49 9.12 9.87 5.32
N GLY A 50 8.24 10.83 5.64
CA GLY A 50 8.56 12.03 6.40
C GLY A 50 9.68 12.85 5.75
N ILE A 51 10.75 13.13 6.49
CA ILE A 51 11.93 13.85 5.96
C ILE A 51 12.63 13.15 4.78
N CYS A 52 12.34 11.87 4.56
CA CYS A 52 12.90 11.06 3.48
C CYS A 52 12.00 10.99 2.24
N GLU A 53 10.86 11.70 2.21
CA GLU A 53 10.00 11.75 1.03
C GLU A 53 10.72 12.28 -0.21
N GLY A 54 10.48 11.63 -1.35
CA GLY A 54 11.10 11.97 -2.63
C GLY A 54 12.59 11.63 -2.76
N LEU A 55 13.22 11.03 -1.75
CA LEU A 55 14.63 10.62 -1.80
C LEU A 55 14.78 9.18 -2.25
N THR A 56 15.85 8.91 -2.99
CA THR A 56 16.33 7.56 -3.26
C THR A 56 17.01 6.97 -2.02
N TYR A 57 17.12 5.64 -1.96
CA TYR A 57 17.87 4.98 -0.88
C TYR A 57 19.34 5.42 -0.81
N MET A 58 19.96 5.76 -1.95
CA MET A 58 21.33 6.27 -1.98
C MET A 58 21.40 7.66 -1.33
N GLU A 59 20.49 8.57 -1.68
CA GLU A 59 20.44 9.90 -1.05
C GLU A 59 20.10 9.83 0.45
N ILE A 60 19.27 8.88 0.88
CA ILE A 60 19.01 8.63 2.30
C ILE A 60 20.28 8.14 3.00
N ALA A 61 21.03 7.21 2.40
CA ALA A 61 22.28 6.71 2.95
C ALA A 61 23.33 7.81 3.12
N GLU A 62 23.39 8.76 2.18
CA GLU A 62 24.31 9.90 2.24
C GLU A 62 23.87 10.97 3.22
N ARG A 63 22.57 11.33 3.25
CA ARG A 63 22.05 12.46 4.03
C ARG A 63 21.62 12.10 5.45
N PHE A 64 21.13 10.88 5.65
CA PHE A 64 20.56 10.37 6.89
C PHE A 64 21.04 8.94 7.18
N PRO A 65 22.37 8.70 7.29
CA PRO A 65 22.92 7.36 7.49
C PRO A 65 22.41 6.69 8.76
N ASP A 66 22.22 7.46 9.84
CA ASP A 66 21.72 6.96 11.12
C ASP A 66 20.27 6.50 11.02
N GLU A 67 19.44 7.21 10.25
CA GLU A 67 18.04 6.83 9.99
C GLU A 67 17.95 5.54 9.17
N LEU A 68 18.84 5.37 8.18
CA LEU A 68 18.92 4.13 7.40
C LEU A 68 19.33 2.95 8.30
N ALA A 69 20.34 3.14 9.14
CA ALA A 69 20.80 2.12 10.08
C ALA A 69 19.71 1.76 11.11
N ALA A 70 19.03 2.75 11.68
CA ALA A 70 17.92 2.54 12.62
C ALA A 70 16.76 1.76 11.97
N ARG A 71 16.43 2.11 10.71
CA ARG A 71 15.43 1.40 9.92
C ARG A 71 15.81 -0.04 9.66
N ASP A 72 17.08 -0.33 9.36
CA ASP A 72 17.52 -1.69 9.07
C ASP A 72 17.54 -2.57 10.32
N GLN A 73 17.82 -2.00 11.49
CA GLN A 73 17.77 -2.72 12.78
C GLN A 73 16.35 -3.14 13.16
N SER A 74 15.35 -2.30 12.88
CA SER A 74 13.98 -2.54 13.33
C SER A 74 12.95 -2.00 12.35
N LYS A 75 12.96 -2.53 11.12
CA LYS A 75 12.15 -2.02 10.00
C LYS A 75 10.65 -1.91 10.29
N PHE A 76 10.10 -2.82 11.09
CA PHE A 76 8.68 -2.80 11.43
C PHE A 76 8.31 -1.64 12.37
N TYR A 77 9.13 -1.43 13.41
CA TYR A 77 8.87 -0.43 14.46
C TYR A 77 9.50 0.93 14.20
N TYR A 78 10.50 1.01 13.31
CA TYR A 78 11.14 2.26 12.95
C TYR A 78 10.12 3.19 12.31
N ARG A 79 9.99 4.39 12.88
CA ARG A 79 9.14 5.47 12.38
C ARG A 79 10.03 6.54 11.76
N TYR A 80 9.80 6.85 10.49
CA TYR A 80 10.49 7.97 9.85
C TYR A 80 10.23 9.28 10.61
N PRO A 81 11.23 10.16 10.81
CA PRO A 81 10.99 11.47 11.39
C PRO A 81 9.96 12.26 10.57
N GLY A 82 8.85 12.67 11.19
CA GLY A 82 7.72 13.33 10.51
C GLY A 82 6.89 12.41 9.60
N GLY A 83 7.09 11.10 9.67
CA GLY A 83 6.42 10.09 8.85
C GLY A 83 5.80 8.95 9.68
N GLU A 84 5.74 7.78 9.07
CA GLU A 84 5.10 6.58 9.60
C GLU A 84 6.10 5.43 9.81
N SER A 85 5.75 4.49 10.68
CA SER A 85 6.31 3.15 10.76
C SER A 85 5.38 2.13 10.09
N TYR A 86 5.84 0.87 9.92
CA TYR A 86 4.92 -0.21 9.51
C TYR A 86 3.87 -0.47 10.59
N GLN A 87 4.19 -0.28 11.87
CA GLN A 87 3.21 -0.39 12.96
C GLN A 87 2.07 0.65 12.80
N ASP A 88 2.41 1.89 12.46
CA ASP A 88 1.40 2.94 12.18
C ASP A 88 0.57 2.58 10.95
N LEU A 89 1.23 2.05 9.92
CA LEU A 89 0.55 1.62 8.70
C LEU A 89 -0.43 0.47 8.95
N VAL A 90 -0.08 -0.51 9.77
CA VAL A 90 -0.98 -1.60 10.17
C VAL A 90 -2.20 -1.06 10.91
N ALA A 91 -2.01 -0.16 11.88
CA ALA A 91 -3.12 0.48 12.58
C ALA A 91 -4.02 1.29 11.62
N ARG A 92 -3.41 2.02 10.67
CA ARG A 92 -4.15 2.78 9.64
C ARG A 92 -4.95 1.88 8.69
N LEU A 93 -4.48 0.66 8.44
CA LEU A 93 -5.13 -0.30 7.54
C LEU A 93 -6.21 -1.14 8.23
N GLU A 94 -6.37 -1.08 9.55
CA GLU A 94 -7.39 -1.84 10.28
C GLU A 94 -8.80 -1.69 9.69
N PRO A 95 -9.32 -0.47 9.38
CA PRO A 95 -10.64 -0.33 8.75
C PRO A 95 -10.70 -0.92 7.33
N VAL A 96 -9.60 -0.88 6.59
CA VAL A 96 -9.53 -1.47 5.24
C VAL A 96 -9.63 -3.00 5.34
N ILE A 97 -8.92 -3.60 6.29
CA ILE A 97 -8.97 -5.05 6.52
C ILE A 97 -10.39 -5.50 6.92
N MET A 98 -11.03 -4.77 7.84
CA MET A 98 -12.41 -5.08 8.24
C MET A 98 -13.39 -5.08 7.05
N GLU A 99 -13.23 -4.15 6.12
CA GLU A 99 -14.10 -4.08 4.93
C GLU A 99 -13.73 -5.14 3.88
N LEU A 100 -12.46 -5.51 3.75
CA LEU A 100 -12.05 -6.64 2.90
C LEU A 100 -12.62 -7.97 3.37
N GLU A 101 -12.69 -8.20 4.69
CA GLU A 101 -13.33 -9.40 5.28
C GLU A 101 -14.84 -9.46 5.03
N ARG A 102 -15.48 -8.31 4.77
CA ARG A 102 -16.93 -8.21 4.52
C ARG A 102 -17.30 -8.25 3.04
N ALA A 103 -16.35 -7.91 2.17
CA ALA A 103 -16.56 -7.81 0.74
C ALA A 103 -16.33 -9.15 0.04
N GLU A 104 -17.02 -9.38 -1.08
CA GLU A 104 -16.83 -10.59 -1.89
C GLU A 104 -15.69 -10.41 -2.90
N ASN A 105 -15.86 -9.52 -3.88
CA ASN A 105 -14.91 -9.33 -4.98
C ASN A 105 -14.33 -7.92 -4.97
N VAL A 106 -13.10 -7.77 -4.44
CA VAL A 106 -12.40 -6.47 -4.39
C VAL A 106 -11.04 -6.56 -5.04
N LEU A 107 -10.75 -5.63 -5.95
CA LEU A 107 -9.41 -5.37 -6.44
C LEU A 107 -8.81 -4.16 -5.73
N VAL A 108 -7.74 -4.37 -4.96
CA VAL A 108 -7.01 -3.29 -4.29
C VAL A 108 -5.79 -2.88 -5.09
N VAL A 109 -5.81 -1.67 -5.68
CA VAL A 109 -4.67 -1.06 -6.37
C VAL A 109 -3.98 -0.08 -5.41
N CYS A 110 -2.88 -0.52 -4.80
CA CYS A 110 -2.18 0.21 -3.75
C CYS A 110 -0.67 0.32 -4.00
N HIS A 111 0.13 0.26 -2.94
CA HIS A 111 1.58 0.52 -2.95
C HIS A 111 2.35 -0.56 -2.20
N GLN A 112 3.67 -0.47 -2.19
CA GLN A 112 4.52 -1.57 -1.77
C GLN A 112 4.39 -1.84 -0.26
N ALA A 113 4.45 -0.83 0.60
CA ALA A 113 4.35 -1.06 2.04
C ALA A 113 2.92 -1.46 2.44
N VAL A 114 1.92 -0.83 1.81
CA VAL A 114 0.50 -1.15 1.99
C VAL A 114 0.19 -2.60 1.61
N ALA A 115 0.61 -3.03 0.41
CA ALA A 115 0.39 -4.40 -0.07
C ALA A 115 1.07 -5.43 0.85
N ARG A 116 2.27 -5.14 1.37
CA ARG A 116 2.94 -6.02 2.34
C ARG A 116 2.14 -6.19 3.62
N CYS A 117 1.50 -5.13 4.13
CA CYS A 117 0.68 -5.21 5.35
C CYS A 117 -0.60 -6.02 5.09
N ILE A 118 -1.29 -5.75 3.99
CA ILE A 118 -2.51 -6.49 3.61
C ILE A 118 -2.20 -7.97 3.39
N LEU A 119 -1.15 -8.29 2.63
CA LEU A 119 -0.71 -9.67 2.44
C LEU A 119 -0.23 -10.31 3.75
N GLY A 120 0.43 -9.55 4.63
CA GLY A 120 0.85 -10.04 5.94
C GLY A 120 -0.32 -10.51 6.79
N TYR A 121 -1.43 -9.76 6.78
CA TYR A 121 -2.68 -10.16 7.44
C TYR A 121 -3.27 -11.45 6.83
N PHE A 122 -3.55 -11.46 5.52
CA PHE A 122 -4.23 -12.61 4.88
C PHE A 122 -3.39 -13.89 4.82
N LEU A 123 -2.06 -13.77 4.79
CA LEU A 123 -1.15 -14.92 4.78
C LEU A 123 -0.68 -15.31 6.19
N ASN A 124 -1.25 -14.70 7.24
CA ASN A 124 -0.90 -14.93 8.64
C ASN A 124 0.62 -14.87 8.90
N LYS A 125 1.28 -13.81 8.41
CA LYS A 125 2.71 -13.58 8.60
C LYS A 125 2.97 -12.71 9.83
N ASP A 126 3.95 -13.13 10.62
CA ASP A 126 4.41 -12.37 11.79
C ASP A 126 5.26 -11.16 11.37
N ALA A 127 5.24 -10.11 12.20
CA ALA A 127 5.98 -8.86 12.01
C ALA A 127 7.53 -8.98 12.06
N GLY A 128 8.07 -10.20 12.18
CA GLY A 128 9.47 -10.44 12.55
C GLY A 128 10.16 -11.62 11.88
N LYS A 129 9.69 -12.08 10.70
CA LYS A 129 10.40 -13.08 9.90
C LYS A 129 10.54 -12.68 8.43
#